data_AF-A0A6P5BMG9-F1
#
_entry.id   AF-A0A6P5BMG9-F1
#
_cell.length_a   1.000
_cell.length_b   1.000
_cell.length_c   1.000
_cell.angle_alpha   90.00
_cell.angle_beta   90.00
_cell.angle_gamma   90.00
#
_symmetry.space_group_name_H-M   'P 1'
#
loop_
_entity.id
_entity.type
_entity.pdbx_description
1 polymer ?
#
loop_
_entity_poly.entity_id
_entity_poly.type
_entity_poly.pdbx_seq_one_letter_code
_entity_poly.pdbx_strand_id
1 'polypeptide(L)'
;MKNSYEGQKQKVIQPRILWNAEIYQQAQVPAVDFQTFLETKEGLKNFLQNFLLYGIAFVENVPPTQKHTEKLAERISLIRETIYGRMWFFTSDFSRGDTAYTKLALDRHTDTTYFQEPCG
;
A
#
# COMPACT_ATOMS: atom_id res chain seq x y z
N MET A 1 36.11 24.95 -3.76
CA MET A 1 34.95 24.79 -2.86
C MET A 1 33.76 25.61 -3.40
N LYS A 2 33.21 25.24 -4.56
CA LYS A 2 32.21 26.06 -5.30
C LYS A 2 31.01 25.26 -5.84
N ASN A 3 30.76 24.07 -5.31
CA ASN A 3 29.67 23.17 -5.74
C ASN A 3 28.74 22.75 -4.60
N SER A 4 28.73 23.45 -3.45
CA SER A 4 27.77 23.13 -2.39
C SER A 4 26.41 23.76 -2.75
N TYR A 5 25.56 22.99 -3.40
CA TYR A 5 24.14 23.27 -3.44
C TYR A 5 23.55 22.86 -2.09
N GLU A 6 23.69 23.72 -1.08
CA GLU A 6 22.74 23.72 0.05
C GLU A 6 21.43 24.33 -0.46
N GLY A 7 20.75 23.60 -1.35
CA GLY A 7 19.41 23.91 -1.75
C GLY A 7 18.53 23.90 -0.50
N GLN A 8 17.75 24.97 -0.31
CA GLN A 8 16.72 24.99 0.71
C GLN A 8 15.91 23.70 0.59
N LYS A 9 15.94 22.85 1.62
CA LYS A 9 15.08 21.68 1.71
C LYS A 9 13.65 22.20 1.82
N GLN A 10 13.00 22.43 0.67
CA GLN A 10 11.56 22.61 0.63
C GLN A 10 10.98 21.33 1.22
N LYS A 11 10.42 21.42 2.44
CA LYS A 11 9.64 20.33 3.00
C LYS A 11 8.41 20.20 2.10
N VAL A 12 8.46 19.27 1.17
CA VAL A 12 7.29 18.87 0.40
C VAL A 12 6.35 18.17 1.37
N ILE A 13 5.45 18.95 1.97
CA ILE A 13 4.34 18.39 2.73
C ILE A 13 3.36 17.87 1.69
N GLN A 14 3.27 16.55 1.55
CA GLN A 14 2.24 15.94 0.72
C GLN A 14 0.88 16.27 1.34
N PRO A 15 -0.09 16.79 0.56
CA PRO A 15 -1.43 17.07 1.08
C PRO A 15 -2.09 15.78 1.55
N ARG A 16 -2.83 15.86 2.66
CA ARG A 16 -3.57 14.73 3.25
C ARG A 16 -4.94 15.18 3.68
N ILE A 17 -5.94 14.33 3.48
CA ILE A 17 -7.30 14.53 3.96
C ILE A 17 -7.52 13.56 5.12
N LEU A 18 -7.93 14.09 6.28
CA LEU A 18 -8.45 13.25 7.35
C LEU A 18 -9.88 12.88 7.01
N TRP A 19 -10.20 11.59 7.10
CA TRP A 19 -11.50 11.08 6.67
C TRP A 19 -12.05 10.06 7.67
N ASN A 20 -13.38 10.01 7.71
CA ASN A 20 -14.15 8.90 8.27
C ASN A 20 -14.95 8.26 7.12
N ALA A 21 -15.81 7.29 7.43
CA ALA A 21 -16.59 6.58 6.42
C ALA A 21 -17.45 7.53 5.56
N GLU A 22 -18.11 8.52 6.16
CA GLU A 22 -18.95 9.49 5.46
C GLU A 22 -18.13 10.33 4.47
N ILE A 23 -17.02 10.92 4.93
CA ILE A 23 -16.15 11.77 4.09
C ILE A 23 -15.58 10.96 2.92
N TYR A 24 -15.09 9.76 3.17
CA TYR A 24 -14.49 8.93 2.12
C TYR A 24 -15.53 8.46 1.09
N GLN A 25 -16.74 8.11 1.55
CA GLN A 25 -17.85 7.79 0.65
C GLN A 25 -18.26 8.99 -0.20
N GLN A 26 -18.37 10.18 0.37
CA GLN A 26 -18.71 11.40 -0.38
C GLN A 26 -17.62 11.79 -1.38
N ALA A 27 -16.35 11.50 -1.08
CA ALA A 27 -15.24 11.77 -1.98
C ALA A 27 -15.29 10.96 -3.28
N GLN A 28 -16.02 9.83 -3.32
CA GLN A 28 -16.18 8.98 -4.50
C GLN A 28 -14.84 8.69 -5.20
N VAL A 29 -13.81 8.35 -4.40
CA VAL A 29 -12.45 8.13 -4.90
C VAL A 29 -12.45 6.95 -5.87
N PRO A 30 -12.10 7.15 -7.16
CA PRO A 30 -12.19 6.08 -8.14
C PRO A 30 -11.08 5.05 -7.93
N ALA A 31 -11.43 3.77 -8.07
CA ALA A 31 -10.45 2.72 -8.26
C ALA A 31 -9.78 2.85 -9.63
N VAL A 32 -8.55 2.35 -9.75
CA VAL A 32 -7.86 2.25 -11.03
C VAL A 32 -8.00 0.83 -11.55
N ASP A 33 -8.35 0.68 -12.83
CA ASP A 33 -8.38 -0.64 -13.46
C ASP A 33 -6.98 -1.28 -13.52
N PHE A 34 -6.91 -2.60 -13.31
CA PHE A 34 -5.67 -3.40 -13.30
C PHE A 34 -4.78 -3.15 -14.51
N GLN A 35 -5.35 -3.16 -15.73
CA GLN A 35 -4.57 -2.98 -16.94
C GLN A 35 -4.04 -1.55 -17.04
N THR A 36 -4.91 -0.57 -16.79
CA THR A 36 -4.56 0.85 -16.79
C THR A 36 -3.45 1.16 -15.78
N PHE A 37 -3.53 0.59 -14.58
CA PHE A 37 -2.54 0.76 -13.52
C PHE A 37 -1.14 0.27 -13.94
N LEU A 38 -1.07 -0.90 -14.58
CA LEU A 38 0.20 -1.50 -14.98
C LEU A 38 0.80 -0.83 -16.22
N GLU A 39 -0.03 -0.51 -17.21
CA GLU A 39 0.44 -0.17 -18.56
C GLU A 39 0.63 1.33 -18.78
N THR A 40 0.02 2.19 -17.96
CA THR A 40 0.05 3.64 -18.15
C THR A 40 0.78 4.36 -17.01
N LYS A 41 1.30 5.57 -17.29
CA LYS A 41 1.85 6.45 -16.26
C LYS A 41 0.73 7.16 -15.50
N GLU A 42 -0.34 7.47 -16.20
CA GLU A 42 -1.53 8.15 -15.72
C GLU A 42 -2.27 7.29 -14.69
N GLY A 43 -2.44 6.00 -14.96
CA GLY A 43 -3.02 5.04 -14.02
C GLY A 43 -2.23 4.93 -12.71
N LEU A 44 -0.91 4.74 -12.81
CA LEU A 44 -0.03 4.71 -11.65
C LEU A 44 -0.06 6.05 -10.88
N LYS A 45 -0.01 7.18 -11.60
CA LYS A 45 -0.07 8.52 -11.00
C LYS A 45 -1.38 8.74 -10.24
N ASN A 46 -2.52 8.40 -10.84
CA ASN A 46 -3.84 8.56 -10.21
C ASN A 46 -3.92 7.71 -8.93
N PHE A 47 -3.46 6.46 -8.98
CA PHE A 47 -3.37 5.60 -7.81
C PHE A 47 -2.50 6.23 -6.71
N LEU A 48 -1.26 6.64 -7.03
CA LEU A 48 -0.33 7.21 -6.07
C LEU A 48 -0.83 8.53 -5.48
N GLN A 49 -1.49 9.38 -6.27
CA GLN A 49 -2.08 10.62 -5.78
C GLN A 49 -3.20 10.34 -4.76
N ASN A 50 -4.10 9.41 -5.06
CA ASN A 50 -5.16 9.01 -4.13
C ASN A 50 -4.58 8.36 -2.86
N PHE A 51 -3.59 7.48 -3.01
CA PHE A 51 -2.90 6.82 -1.90
C PHE A 51 -2.20 7.84 -1.00
N LEU A 52 -1.49 8.83 -1.55
CA LEU A 52 -0.81 9.86 -0.75
C LEU A 52 -1.81 10.81 -0.06
N LEU A 53 -2.95 11.08 -0.69
CA LEU A 53 -3.96 12.00 -0.17
C LEU A 53 -4.81 11.39 0.94
N TYR A 54 -5.23 10.13 0.79
CA TYR A 54 -6.14 9.46 1.73
C TYR A 54 -5.47 8.34 2.54
N GLY A 55 -4.26 7.92 2.21
CA GLY A 55 -3.61 6.76 2.83
C GLY A 55 -4.12 5.40 2.32
N ILE A 56 -5.12 5.38 1.43
CA ILE A 56 -5.67 4.18 0.79
C ILE A 56 -6.07 4.47 -0.66
N ALA A 57 -5.92 3.49 -1.54
CA ALA A 57 -6.37 3.51 -2.93
C ALA A 57 -6.61 2.08 -3.42
N PHE A 58 -7.49 1.92 -4.41
CA PHE A 58 -7.91 0.60 -4.91
C PHE A 58 -7.47 0.38 -6.36
N VAL A 59 -7.05 -0.85 -6.64
CA VAL A 59 -6.91 -1.38 -8.00
C VAL A 59 -7.94 -2.49 -8.17
N GLU A 60 -8.79 -2.37 -9.19
CA GLU A 60 -9.87 -3.32 -9.46
C GLU A 60 -9.55 -4.22 -10.66
N ASN A 61 -10.33 -5.29 -10.84
CA ASN A 61 -10.18 -6.28 -11.92
C ASN A 61 -8.83 -7.03 -11.91
N VAL A 62 -8.21 -7.16 -10.74
CA VAL A 62 -6.98 -7.93 -10.55
C VAL A 62 -7.30 -9.43 -10.55
N PRO A 63 -6.65 -10.25 -11.38
CA PRO A 63 -6.80 -11.70 -11.30
C PRO A 63 -6.41 -12.20 -9.89
N PRO A 64 -7.23 -13.04 -9.22
CA PRO A 64 -7.08 -13.38 -7.81
C PRO A 64 -5.97 -14.40 -7.58
N THR A 65 -4.73 -14.00 -7.84
CA THR A 65 -3.54 -14.84 -7.71
C THR A 65 -2.39 -14.03 -7.11
N GLN A 66 -1.54 -14.67 -6.31
CA GLN A 66 -0.38 -14.03 -5.70
C GLN A 66 0.52 -13.34 -6.74
N LYS A 67 0.74 -13.97 -7.90
CA LYS A 67 1.55 -13.43 -8.97
C LYS A 67 1.08 -12.04 -9.45
N HIS A 68 -0.24 -11.83 -9.53
CA HIS A 68 -0.78 -10.55 -9.99
C HIS A 68 -0.71 -9.48 -8.90
N THR A 69 -0.93 -9.85 -7.63
CA THR A 69 -0.68 -8.96 -6.47
C THR A 69 0.79 -8.55 -6.39
N GLU A 70 1.71 -9.49 -6.55
CA GLU A 70 3.15 -9.25 -6.56
C GLU A 70 3.53 -8.26 -7.68
N LYS A 71 3.02 -8.48 -8.90
CA LYS A 71 3.24 -7.58 -10.03
C LYS A 71 2.74 -6.15 -9.77
N LEU A 72 1.62 -5.99 -9.05
CA LEU A 72 1.13 -4.66 -8.65
C LEU A 72 2.03 -3.99 -7.61
N ALA A 73 2.46 -4.74 -6.59
CA ALA A 73 3.37 -4.22 -5.57
C ALA A 73 4.69 -3.75 -6.20
N GLU A 74 5.28 -4.56 -7.09
CA GLU A 74 6.51 -4.22 -7.82
C GLU A 74 6.39 -2.99 -8.72
N ARG A 75 5.18 -2.68 -9.20
CA ARG A 75 4.92 -1.48 -9.98
C ARG A 75 4.99 -0.21 -9.14
N ILE A 76 4.68 -0.31 -7.84
CA ILE A 76 4.73 0.79 -6.87
C ILE A 76 6.15 0.97 -6.36
N SER A 77 6.74 -0.12 -5.86
CA SER A 77 8.06 -0.12 -5.21
C SER A 77 8.62 -1.54 -5.12
N LEU A 78 9.79 -1.68 -4.51
CA LEU A 78 10.37 -2.95 -4.12
C LEU A 78 9.59 -3.61 -2.96
N ILE A 79 9.40 -4.93 -3.06
CA ILE A 79 8.79 -5.74 -2.00
C ILE A 79 9.81 -5.99 -0.90
N ARG A 80 9.44 -5.65 0.35
CA ARG A 80 10.23 -5.93 1.54
C ARG A 80 9.96 -7.35 2.02
N GLU A 81 10.96 -8.21 1.90
CA GLU A 81 10.90 -9.57 2.42
C GLU A 81 10.98 -9.56 3.96
N THR A 82 10.17 -10.41 4.59
CA THR A 82 10.07 -10.52 6.06
C THR A 82 10.24 -11.97 6.51
N ILE A 83 10.08 -12.24 7.81
CA ILE A 83 10.03 -13.62 8.34
C ILE A 83 8.86 -14.44 7.77
N TYR A 84 7.86 -13.81 7.16
CA TYR A 84 6.76 -14.48 6.47
C TYR A 84 7.07 -14.80 5.01
N GLY A 85 8.26 -14.44 4.52
CA GLY A 85 8.69 -14.56 3.13
C GLY A 85 8.44 -13.30 2.32
N ARG A 86 8.71 -13.38 1.01
CA ARG A 86 8.50 -12.28 0.05
C ARG A 86 7.02 -11.95 -0.16
N MET A 87 6.19 -12.99 -0.31
CA MET A 87 4.73 -12.92 -0.45
C MET A 87 4.13 -14.03 0.41
N TRP A 88 2.91 -13.84 0.91
CA TRP A 88 2.21 -14.81 1.75
C TRP A 88 0.71 -14.81 1.48
N PHE A 89 0.05 -15.89 1.91
CA PHE A 89 -1.41 -16.03 1.89
C PHE A 89 -1.96 -16.05 3.30
N PHE A 90 -3.17 -15.53 3.48
CA PHE A 90 -3.95 -15.81 4.69
C PHE A 90 -4.60 -17.19 4.56
N THR A 91 -4.29 -18.08 5.50
CA THR A 91 -4.92 -19.40 5.66
C THR A 91 -5.42 -19.54 7.10
N SER A 92 -6.53 -20.21 7.34
CA SER A 92 -7.04 -20.40 8.72
C SER A 92 -6.56 -21.69 9.38
N ASP A 93 -5.32 -22.11 9.08
CA ASP A 93 -4.74 -23.40 9.45
C ASP A 93 -3.75 -23.34 10.62
N PHE A 94 -3.59 -22.18 11.26
CA PHE A 94 -2.65 -21.92 12.36
C PHE A 94 -1.18 -22.21 12.01
N SER A 95 -0.84 -22.30 10.72
CA SER A 95 0.48 -22.76 10.25
C SER A 95 1.66 -21.87 10.66
N ARG A 96 1.40 -20.62 11.07
CA ARG A 96 2.45 -19.59 11.27
C ARG A 96 2.45 -18.90 12.64
N GLY A 97 1.74 -19.45 13.63
CA GLY A 97 1.78 -18.92 15.01
C GLY A 97 1.30 -17.48 15.17
N ASP A 98 0.60 -16.96 14.16
CA ASP A 98 0.10 -15.58 14.08
C ASP A 98 -1.43 -15.60 13.98
N THR A 99 -2.10 -14.65 14.65
CA THR A 99 -3.56 -14.55 14.71
C THR A 99 -4.21 -14.39 13.34
N ALA A 100 -3.49 -13.84 12.35
CA ALA A 100 -3.95 -13.74 10.98
C ALA A 100 -4.14 -15.12 10.30
N TYR A 101 -3.56 -16.17 10.88
CA TYR A 101 -3.70 -17.56 10.39
C TYR A 101 -4.77 -18.36 11.15
N THR A 102 -5.70 -17.66 11.81
CA THR A 102 -6.74 -18.24 12.65
C THR A 102 -8.12 -17.85 12.14
N LYS A 103 -9.18 -18.31 12.82
CA LYS A 103 -10.56 -17.87 12.56
C LYS A 103 -11.02 -16.76 13.51
N LEU A 104 -10.12 -16.28 14.38
CA LEU A 104 -10.45 -15.21 15.33
C LEU A 104 -10.53 -13.88 14.59
N ALA A 105 -11.43 -13.00 15.04
CA ALA A 105 -11.53 -11.66 14.51
C ALA A 105 -10.27 -10.85 14.85
N LEU A 106 -9.79 -10.07 13.89
CA LEU A 106 -8.70 -9.11 14.09
C LEU A 106 -9.30 -7.73 14.34
N ASP A 107 -8.96 -7.10 15.47
CA ASP A 107 -9.27 -5.69 15.71
C ASP A 107 -8.33 -4.79 14.88
N ARG A 108 -8.58 -3.49 14.82
CA ARG A 108 -7.76 -2.51 14.11
C ARG A 108 -6.31 -2.57 14.61
N HIS A 109 -5.37 -2.77 13.70
CA HIS A 109 -3.94 -2.89 14.00
C HIS A 109 -3.11 -2.35 12.83
N THR A 110 -1.80 -2.26 13.05
CA THR A 110 -0.79 -2.09 12.01
C THR A 110 0.14 -3.30 12.03
N ASP A 111 0.50 -3.81 10.86
CA ASP A 111 1.31 -5.02 10.73
C ASP A 111 2.75 -4.78 11.16
N THR A 112 3.43 -5.86 11.57
CA THR A 112 4.90 -5.91 11.77
C THR A 112 5.48 -4.95 12.82
N THR A 113 4.70 -4.51 13.80
CA THR A 113 5.13 -3.58 14.88
C THR A 113 6.22 -4.14 15.81
N TYR A 114 6.47 -5.45 15.75
CA TYR A 114 7.58 -6.10 16.44
C TYR A 114 8.94 -5.91 15.73
N PHE A 115 8.98 -5.34 14.52
CA PHE A 115 10.21 -4.88 13.89
C PHE A 115 10.56 -3.46 14.33
N GLN A 116 11.87 -3.16 14.40
CA GLN A 116 12.35 -1.79 14.63
C GLN A 116 11.88 -0.82 13.52
N GLU A 117 11.75 -1.34 12.30
CA GLU A 117 11.17 -0.65 11.14
C GLU A 117 10.03 -1.51 10.58
N PRO A 118 8.78 -1.25 11.00
CA PRO A 118 7.60 -1.89 10.43
C PRO A 118 7.46 -1.59 8.93
N CYS A 119 6.82 -2.48 8.19
CA CYS A 119 6.52 -2.26 6.78
C CYS A 119 5.55 -1.08 6.59
N GLY A 120 5.86 -0.17 5.66
CA GLY A 120 5.04 1.01 5.33
C GLY A 120 5.62 1.84 4.19
#